data_AF-A0A2J8NYX8-F1
#
_entry.id   AF-A0A2J8NYX8-F1
#
_cell.length_a   1.000
_cell.length_b   1.000
_cell.length_c   1.000
_cell.angle_alpha   90.00
_cell.angle_beta   90.00
_cell.angle_gamma   90.00
#
_symmetry.space_group_name_H-M   'P 1'
#
loop_
_entity.id
_entity.type
_entity.pdbx_description
1 polymer ?
#
loop_
_entity_poly.entity_id
_entity_poly.type
_entity_poly.pdbx_seq_one_letter_code
_entity_poly.pdbx_strand_id
1 'polypeptide(L)'
;MDLLKQEAEHGALKVLYLSKYVLNMMALLCAPVRDEAVQKLENITDPVWLLRGIFQVLGRMKMDMVNYTIQSLQPHLQEHSIQYERAKFQELLNKQPSLLNHTTKWLTQAAADLTMSPPTCPDTSDSSSVAGPSPNEAANNPEPLSPTMVLCQGFLNLLLWDLENEEFPETLLMDRTRLQELKSQLHQLTIMASVLLVASSFSGSVLFGSPQFVDKLKRIT
;
A
#
# COMPACT_ATOMS: atom_id res chain seq x y z
N MET A 1 39.98 11.47 -26.88
CA MET A 1 39.20 12.73 -26.98
C MET A 1 39.93 13.80 -27.79
N ASP A 2 41.26 13.73 -27.90
CA ASP A 2 42.06 14.77 -28.55
C ASP A 2 41.87 14.86 -30.08
N LEU A 3 41.59 13.74 -30.75
CA LEU A 3 41.39 13.71 -32.20
C LEU A 3 40.12 14.47 -32.66
N LEU A 4 38.97 14.22 -32.04
CA LEU A 4 37.73 14.94 -32.36
C LEU A 4 37.82 16.43 -32.04
N LYS A 5 38.54 16.78 -30.97
CA LYS A 5 38.82 18.16 -30.60
C LYS A 5 39.68 18.84 -31.66
N GLN A 6 40.75 18.18 -32.10
CA GLN A 6 41.62 18.67 -33.17
C GLN A 6 40.85 18.84 -34.49
N GLU A 7 40.04 17.86 -34.88
CA GLU A 7 39.21 17.97 -36.10
C GLU A 7 38.20 19.12 -36.03
N ALA A 8 37.64 19.40 -34.84
CA ALA A 8 36.74 20.52 -34.64
C ALA A 8 37.46 21.88 -34.75
N GLU A 9 38.62 22.02 -34.09
CA GLU A 9 39.45 23.23 -34.13
C GLU A 9 39.93 23.58 -35.55
N HIS A 10 40.15 22.56 -36.39
CA HIS A 10 40.57 22.72 -37.78
C HIS A 10 39.41 22.70 -38.79
N GLY A 11 38.15 22.67 -38.34
CA GLY A 11 36.97 22.65 -39.21
C GLY A 11 36.79 21.38 -40.05
N ALA A 12 37.49 20.30 -39.73
CA ALA A 12 37.46 19.01 -40.44
C ALA A 12 36.43 18.02 -39.86
N LEU A 13 35.77 18.36 -38.75
CA LEU A 13 34.84 17.48 -38.05
C LEU A 13 33.59 17.14 -38.90
N LYS A 14 33.40 15.85 -39.16
CA LYS A 14 32.24 15.33 -39.90
C LYS A 14 31.08 14.99 -38.95
N VAL A 15 30.28 16.01 -38.61
CA VAL A 15 29.15 15.88 -37.67
C VAL A 15 28.17 14.78 -38.07
N LEU A 16 27.80 14.67 -39.35
CA LEU A 16 26.87 13.63 -39.81
C LEU A 16 27.40 12.20 -39.61
N TYR A 17 28.70 11.98 -39.79
CA TYR A 17 29.32 10.68 -39.56
C TYR A 17 29.27 10.31 -38.08
N LEU A 18 29.62 11.26 -37.21
CA LEU A 18 29.57 11.06 -35.76
C LEU A 18 28.15 10.81 -35.27
N SER A 19 27.18 11.61 -35.73
CA SER A 19 25.76 11.42 -35.40
C SER A 19 25.25 10.04 -35.83
N LYS A 20 25.64 9.56 -37.01
CA LYS A 20 25.27 8.22 -37.48
C LYS A 20 25.91 7.10 -36.66
N TYR A 21 27.16 7.27 -36.24
CA TYR A 21 27.81 6.34 -35.32
C TYR A 21 27.07 6.27 -33.99
N VAL A 22 26.73 7.42 -33.39
CA VAL A 22 25.95 7.49 -32.14
C VAL A 22 24.58 6.85 -32.33
N LEU A 23 23.90 7.09 -33.46
CA LEU A 23 22.58 6.54 -33.73
C LEU A 23 22.60 5.01 -33.85
N ASN A 24 23.61 4.45 -34.52
CA ASN A 24 23.81 3.01 -34.56
C ASN A 24 24.03 2.44 -33.15
N MET A 25 24.88 3.07 -32.34
CA MET A 25 25.09 2.64 -30.95
C MET A 25 23.80 2.72 -30.13
N MET A 26 22.97 3.75 -30.35
CA MET A 26 21.66 3.86 -29.71
C MET A 26 20.74 2.72 -30.12
N ALA A 27 20.69 2.37 -31.40
CA ALA A 27 19.86 1.27 -31.91
C ALA A 27 20.24 -0.09 -31.30
N LEU A 28 21.52 -0.32 -31.00
CA LEU A 28 21.96 -1.55 -30.34
C LEU A 28 21.65 -1.62 -28.84
N LEU A 29 21.54 -0.47 -28.17
CA LEU A 29 21.47 -0.39 -26.70
C LEU A 29 20.12 0.05 -26.16
N CYS A 30 19.22 0.55 -27.03
CA CYS A 30 17.92 1.01 -26.60
C CYS A 30 16.98 -0.14 -26.24
N ALA A 31 16.01 0.14 -25.38
CA ALA A 31 14.91 -0.77 -25.12
C ALA A 31 14.01 -0.87 -26.36
N PRO A 32 13.34 -2.01 -26.60
CA PRO A 32 12.50 -2.22 -27.80
C PRO A 32 11.43 -1.13 -28.03
N VAL A 33 10.91 -0.54 -26.95
CA VAL A 33 9.93 0.55 -26.99
C VAL A 33 10.48 1.85 -27.63
N ARG A 34 11.80 1.95 -27.84
CA ARG A 34 12.47 3.12 -28.40
C ARG A 34 12.90 2.94 -29.85
N ASP A 35 12.77 1.75 -30.42
CA ASP A 35 13.24 1.45 -31.77
C ASP A 35 12.62 2.39 -32.82
N GLU A 36 11.30 2.65 -32.72
CA GLU A 36 10.62 3.60 -33.60
C GLU A 36 11.17 5.04 -33.48
N ALA A 37 11.55 5.45 -32.26
CA ALA A 37 12.07 6.79 -32.02
C ALA A 37 13.48 6.94 -32.60
N VAL A 38 14.31 5.89 -32.50
CA VAL A 38 15.64 5.83 -33.11
C VAL A 38 15.53 5.83 -34.63
N GLN A 39 14.62 5.04 -35.20
CA GLN A 39 14.38 4.98 -36.65
C GLN A 39 13.92 6.32 -37.24
N LYS A 40 13.11 7.10 -36.51
CA LYS A 40 12.70 8.45 -36.93
C LYS A 40 13.89 9.41 -37.08
N LEU A 41 14.96 9.23 -36.30
CA LEU A 41 16.16 10.06 -36.39
C LEU A 41 17.00 9.74 -37.64
N GLU A 42 16.94 8.51 -38.17
CA GLU A 42 17.69 8.13 -39.38
C GLU A 42 17.29 8.95 -40.61
N ASN A 43 16.06 9.46 -40.63
CA ASN A 43 15.51 10.24 -41.75
C ASN A 43 15.87 11.74 -41.69
N ILE A 44 16.55 12.21 -40.64
CA ILE A 44 16.87 13.64 -40.47
C ILE A 44 18.23 13.94 -41.09
N THR A 45 18.22 14.71 -42.19
CA THR A 45 19.45 15.13 -42.90
C THR A 45 20.13 16.34 -42.27
N ASP A 46 19.37 17.24 -41.63
CA ASP A 46 19.94 18.42 -40.99
C ASP A 46 20.69 18.05 -39.69
N PRO A 47 21.98 18.37 -39.57
CA PRO A 47 22.80 17.94 -38.44
C PRO A 47 22.35 18.54 -37.10
N VAL A 48 21.79 19.75 -37.08
CA VAL A 48 21.35 20.42 -35.84
C VAL A 48 20.10 19.73 -35.30
N TRP A 49 19.11 19.49 -36.17
CA TRP A 49 17.90 18.78 -35.81
C TRP A 49 18.18 17.32 -35.42
N LEU A 50 19.11 16.66 -36.12
CA LEU A 50 19.51 15.29 -35.80
C LEU A 50 20.14 15.20 -34.41
N LEU A 51 21.11 16.06 -34.09
CA LEU A 51 21.74 16.09 -32.76
C LEU A 51 20.73 16.39 -31.66
N ARG A 52 19.81 17.34 -31.89
CA ARG A 52 18.74 17.65 -30.94
C ARG A 52 17.85 16.43 -30.67
N GLY A 53 17.46 15.71 -31.72
CA GLY A 53 16.67 14.49 -31.61
C GLY A 53 17.42 13.36 -30.89
N ILE A 54 18.71 13.17 -31.20
CA ILE A 54 19.60 12.22 -30.51
C ILE A 54 19.63 12.50 -29.00
N PHE A 55 19.88 13.75 -28.58
CA PHE A 55 19.90 14.09 -27.16
C PHE A 55 18.56 13.86 -26.47
N GLN A 56 17.45 14.13 -27.17
CA GLN A 56 16.12 13.88 -26.62
C GLN A 56 15.87 12.38 -26.39
N VAL A 57 16.24 11.52 -27.35
CA VAL A 57 16.07 10.07 -27.22
C VAL A 57 17.04 9.49 -26.18
N LEU A 58 18.31 9.94 -26.16
CA LEU A 58 19.27 9.56 -25.11
C LEU A 58 18.78 9.92 -23.71
N GLY A 59 18.15 11.10 -23.55
CA GLY A 59 17.53 11.49 -22.29
C GLY A 59 16.42 10.52 -21.84
N ARG A 60 15.64 10.00 -22.79
CA ARG A 60 14.61 8.97 -22.51
C ARG A 60 15.24 7.62 -22.19
N MET A 61 16.26 7.20 -22.94
CA MET A 61 17.00 5.95 -22.68
C MET A 61 17.61 5.95 -21.27
N LYS A 62 18.08 7.11 -20.77
CA LYS A 62 18.54 7.24 -19.38
C LYS A 62 17.43 6.92 -18.38
N MET A 63 16.21 7.41 -18.60
CA MET A 63 15.06 7.09 -17.75
C MET A 63 14.69 5.61 -17.83
N ASP A 64 14.75 5.03 -19.04
CA ASP A 64 14.51 3.61 -19.24
C ASP A 64 15.50 2.75 -18.45
N MET A 65 16.79 3.13 -18.41
CA MET A 65 17.81 2.47 -17.59
C MET A 65 17.51 2.57 -16.10
N VAL A 66 17.11 3.75 -15.61
CA VAL A 66 16.72 3.93 -14.20
C VAL A 66 15.54 3.04 -13.83
N ASN A 67 14.50 3.00 -14.67
CA ASN A 67 13.33 2.15 -14.47
C ASN A 67 13.71 0.67 -14.46
N TYR A 68 14.56 0.24 -15.39
CA TYR A 68 15.08 -1.13 -15.42
C TYR A 68 15.86 -1.46 -14.15
N THR A 69 16.76 -0.58 -13.69
CA THR A 69 17.50 -0.79 -12.45
C THR A 69 16.58 -0.91 -11.24
N ILE A 70 15.55 -0.05 -11.14
CA ILE A 70 14.56 -0.15 -10.06
C ILE A 70 13.85 -1.50 -10.11
N GLN A 71 13.35 -1.91 -11.28
CA GLN A 71 12.66 -3.19 -11.44
C GLN A 71 13.56 -4.39 -11.14
N SER A 72 14.83 -4.34 -11.56
CA SER A 72 15.80 -5.40 -11.30
C SER A 72 16.16 -5.52 -9.83
N LEU A 73 16.19 -4.41 -9.08
CA LEU A 73 16.53 -4.40 -7.65
C LEU A 73 15.32 -4.64 -6.74
N GLN A 74 14.12 -4.29 -7.18
CA GLN A 74 12.87 -4.45 -6.44
C GLN A 74 12.70 -5.83 -5.75
N PRO A 75 12.91 -6.99 -6.41
CA PRO A 75 12.72 -8.28 -5.76
C PRO A 75 13.66 -8.48 -4.57
N HIS A 76 14.94 -8.08 -4.70
CA HIS A 76 15.92 -8.18 -3.63
C HIS A 76 15.60 -7.23 -2.47
N LEU A 77 15.12 -6.01 -2.76
CA LEU A 77 14.69 -5.07 -1.73
C LEU A 77 13.48 -5.61 -0.97
N GLN A 78 12.54 -6.25 -1.67
CA GLN A 78 11.34 -6.84 -1.06
C GLN A 78 11.67 -8.06 -0.19
N GLU A 79 12.66 -8.87 -0.58
CA GLU A 79 13.13 -10.01 0.21
C GLU A 79 13.69 -9.58 1.57
N HIS A 80 14.42 -8.47 1.61
CA HIS A 80 15.07 -7.98 2.84
C HIS A 80 14.32 -6.84 3.54
N SER A 81 13.17 -6.39 3.03
CA SER A 81 12.46 -5.20 3.53
C SER A 81 12.09 -5.33 5.01
N ILE A 82 11.50 -6.47 5.40
CA ILE A 82 11.04 -6.71 6.77
C ILE A 82 12.22 -6.65 7.77
N GLN A 83 13.35 -7.25 7.40
CA GLN A 83 14.54 -7.26 8.26
C GLN A 83 15.10 -5.86 8.41
N TYR A 84 15.20 -5.12 7.30
CA TYR A 84 15.66 -3.74 7.28
C TYR A 84 14.76 -2.83 8.13
N GLU A 85 13.44 -2.88 7.94
CA GLU A 85 12.47 -2.09 8.69
C GLU A 85 12.56 -2.38 10.19
N ARG A 86 12.62 -3.65 10.59
CA ARG A 86 12.79 -4.03 12.00
C ARG A 86 14.09 -3.49 12.59
N ALA A 87 15.20 -3.62 11.88
CA ALA A 87 16.50 -3.11 12.33
C ALA A 87 16.47 -1.58 12.47
N LYS A 88 15.87 -0.88 11.50
CA LYS A 88 15.75 0.58 11.50
C LYS A 88 14.86 1.07 12.64
N PHE A 89 13.74 0.39 12.87
CA PHE A 89 12.83 0.69 13.97
C PHE A 89 13.51 0.45 15.32
N GLN A 90 14.26 -0.64 15.46
CA GLN A 90 15.03 -0.91 16.68
C GLN A 90 16.10 0.15 16.93
N GLU A 91 16.80 0.60 15.90
CA GLU A 91 17.77 1.71 16.00
C GLU A 91 17.10 2.99 16.50
N LEU A 92 15.88 3.28 16.03
CA LEU A 92 15.10 4.43 16.45
C LEU A 92 14.68 4.33 17.92
N LEU A 93 14.19 3.16 18.36
CA LEU A 93 13.84 2.91 19.75
C LEU A 93 15.04 3.04 20.70
N ASN A 94 16.22 2.56 20.27
CA ASN A 94 17.43 2.67 21.07
C ASN A 94 17.84 4.14 21.28
N LYS A 95 17.54 5.03 20.32
CA LYS A 95 17.80 6.47 20.42
C LYS A 95 16.75 7.20 21.25
N GLN A 96 15.49 6.79 21.16
CA GLN A 96 14.37 7.40 21.87
C GLN A 96 13.43 6.35 22.47
N PRO A 97 13.65 5.94 23.74
CA PRO A 97 12.83 4.92 24.40
C PRO A 97 11.38 5.36 24.64
N SER A 98 11.11 6.66 24.75
CA SER A 98 9.78 7.24 24.99
C SER A 98 8.95 7.47 23.72
N LEU A 99 9.37 6.90 22.58
CA LEU A 99 8.71 7.13 21.30
C LEU A 99 7.33 6.45 21.18
N LEU A 100 7.04 5.43 21.98
CA LEU A 100 5.87 4.54 21.79
C LEU A 100 4.61 5.00 22.52
N ASN A 101 4.44 6.30 22.78
CA ASN A 101 3.34 6.78 23.61
C ASN A 101 1.97 6.51 22.97
N HIS A 102 1.82 6.76 21.66
CA HIS A 102 0.56 6.51 20.96
C HIS A 102 0.30 5.02 20.80
N THR A 103 1.32 4.20 20.50
CA THR A 103 1.20 2.74 20.46
C THR A 103 0.77 2.18 21.82
N THR A 104 1.35 2.65 22.93
CA THR A 104 0.94 2.21 24.27
C THR A 104 -0.49 2.60 24.56
N LYS A 105 -0.87 3.86 24.32
CA LYS A 105 -2.24 4.34 24.52
C LYS A 105 -3.25 3.51 23.72
N TRP A 106 -2.97 3.30 22.43
CA TRP A 106 -3.79 2.49 21.52
C TRP A 106 -4.02 1.07 22.05
N LEU A 107 -2.96 0.38 22.48
CA LEU A 107 -3.07 -0.99 23.02
C LEU A 107 -3.78 -1.02 24.37
N THR A 108 -3.54 -0.04 25.25
CA THR A 108 -4.23 0.02 26.55
C THR A 108 -5.72 0.24 26.39
N GLN A 109 -6.13 1.05 25.40
CA GLN A 109 -7.54 1.26 25.10
C GLN A 109 -8.18 -0.01 24.54
N ALA A 110 -7.52 -0.70 23.61
CA ALA A 110 -8.01 -1.97 23.09
C ALA A 110 -8.18 -3.03 24.18
N ALA A 111 -7.26 -3.08 25.15
CA ALA A 111 -7.39 -3.96 26.31
C ALA A 111 -8.56 -3.57 27.22
N ALA A 112 -8.76 -2.27 27.46
CA ALA A 112 -9.87 -1.76 28.25
C ALA A 112 -11.23 -2.11 27.60
N ASP A 113 -11.37 -1.95 26.28
CA ASP A 113 -12.59 -2.29 25.55
C ASP A 113 -12.97 -3.76 25.71
N LEU A 114 -11.97 -4.67 25.70
CA LEU A 114 -12.20 -6.10 25.94
C LEU A 114 -12.65 -6.40 27.38
N THR A 115 -12.14 -5.66 28.36
CA THR A 115 -12.56 -5.83 29.78
C THR A 115 -13.92 -5.22 30.09
N MET A 116 -14.37 -4.24 29.30
CA MET A 116 -15.65 -3.53 29.51
C MET A 116 -16.84 -4.15 28.77
N SER A 117 -16.64 -5.20 27.97
CA SER A 117 -17.75 -5.90 27.32
C SER A 117 -18.70 -6.51 28.39
N PRO A 118 -20.03 -6.31 28.30
CA PRO A 118 -20.94 -6.62 29.41
C PRO A 118 -21.06 -8.12 29.68
N PRO A 119 -21.47 -8.51 30.91
CA PRO A 119 -21.92 -9.88 31.18
C PRO A 119 -23.09 -10.23 30.25
N THR A 120 -23.12 -11.49 29.84
CA THR A 120 -24.21 -12.18 29.13
C THR A 120 -25.60 -11.66 29.49
N CYS A 121 -26.46 -11.58 28.47
CA CYS A 121 -27.88 -11.21 28.47
C CYS A 121 -28.64 -11.49 29.79
N PRO A 122 -29.66 -10.68 30.14
CA PRO A 122 -30.63 -11.08 31.15
C PRO A 122 -31.41 -12.29 30.60
N ASP A 123 -31.04 -13.48 31.05
CA ASP A 123 -31.88 -14.66 30.93
C ASP A 123 -33.23 -14.33 31.58
N THR A 124 -34.27 -14.41 30.74
CA THR A 124 -35.66 -14.32 31.16
C THR A 124 -35.89 -15.32 32.29
N SER A 125 -36.17 -14.78 33.47
CA SER A 125 -36.52 -15.54 34.65
C SER A 125 -37.83 -16.27 34.43
N ASP A 126 -37.84 -17.59 34.57
CA ASP A 126 -39.02 -18.33 35.02
C ASP A 126 -38.62 -19.29 36.16
N SER A 127 -39.39 -19.21 37.24
CA SER A 127 -39.08 -19.66 38.59
C SER A 127 -39.13 -21.18 38.81
N SER A 128 -38.32 -21.72 39.73
CA SER A 128 -38.82 -22.37 40.97
C SER A 128 -37.70 -22.87 41.92
N SER A 129 -37.74 -22.34 43.14
CA SER A 129 -37.29 -22.83 44.47
C SER A 129 -36.34 -24.05 44.63
N VAL A 130 -35.28 -23.92 45.46
CA VAL A 130 -35.21 -24.26 46.91
C VAL A 130 -33.79 -23.99 47.47
N ALA A 131 -33.75 -23.65 48.76
CA ALA A 131 -32.71 -23.10 49.63
C ALA A 131 -31.32 -23.79 49.77
N GLY A 132 -30.32 -22.96 50.10
CA GLY A 132 -29.11 -23.30 50.89
C GLY A 132 -28.00 -22.22 50.82
N PRO A 133 -27.51 -21.63 51.93
CA PRO A 133 -26.46 -20.59 51.90
C PRO A 133 -25.08 -21.16 52.24
N SER A 134 -24.02 -20.76 51.51
CA SER A 134 -22.66 -20.68 52.07
C SER A 134 -21.76 -19.78 51.21
N PRO A 135 -20.90 -18.95 51.83
CA PRO A 135 -20.14 -17.89 51.17
C PRO A 135 -18.79 -18.41 50.71
N ASN A 136 -18.43 -18.11 49.46
CA ASN A 136 -17.03 -18.01 49.05
C ASN A 136 -16.95 -16.95 47.97
N GLU A 137 -16.42 -15.79 48.36
CA GLU A 137 -15.87 -14.79 47.46
C GLU A 137 -14.79 -15.46 46.60
N ALA A 138 -15.20 -16.03 45.47
CA ALA A 138 -14.28 -16.41 44.42
C ALA A 138 -13.82 -15.11 43.78
N ALA A 139 -12.60 -14.72 44.14
CA ALA A 139 -11.84 -13.63 43.56
C ALA A 139 -12.12 -13.49 42.06
N ASN A 140 -12.67 -12.35 41.67
CA ASN A 140 -12.68 -11.85 40.30
C ASN A 140 -11.22 -11.64 39.87
N ASN A 141 -10.52 -12.71 39.53
CA ASN A 141 -9.31 -12.62 38.72
C ASN A 141 -9.80 -12.59 37.28
N PRO A 142 -9.78 -11.44 36.58
CA PRO A 142 -10.02 -11.45 35.15
C PRO A 142 -8.98 -12.37 34.52
N GLU A 143 -9.46 -13.38 33.82
CA GLU A 143 -8.64 -14.30 33.04
C GLU A 143 -7.67 -13.47 32.17
N PRO A 144 -6.37 -13.82 32.10
CA PRO A 144 -5.39 -13.00 31.41
C PRO A 144 -5.79 -12.88 29.94
N LEU A 145 -6.12 -11.65 29.51
CA LEU A 145 -6.48 -11.37 28.13
C LEU A 145 -5.37 -11.86 27.20
N SER A 146 -5.74 -12.67 26.21
CA SER A 146 -4.80 -13.12 25.18
C SER A 146 -4.22 -11.89 24.46
N PRO A 147 -2.88 -11.76 24.35
CA PRO A 147 -2.25 -10.66 23.62
C PRO A 147 -2.75 -10.54 22.18
N THR A 148 -3.06 -11.69 21.55
CA THR A 148 -3.65 -11.75 20.20
C THR A 148 -5.02 -11.08 20.15
N MET A 149 -5.85 -11.27 21.19
CA MET A 149 -7.18 -10.66 21.25
C MET A 149 -7.09 -9.14 21.37
N VAL A 150 -6.19 -8.64 22.22
CA VAL A 150 -5.92 -7.20 22.38
C VAL A 150 -5.43 -6.59 21.06
N LEU A 151 -4.53 -7.28 20.35
CA LEU A 151 -4.06 -6.84 19.04
C LEU A 151 -5.20 -6.81 18.02
N CYS A 152 -6.00 -7.87 17.92
CA CYS A 152 -7.16 -7.92 17.03
C CYS A 152 -8.14 -6.77 17.31
N GLN A 153 -8.48 -6.56 18.58
CA GLN A 153 -9.34 -5.44 18.99
C GLN A 153 -8.72 -4.09 18.62
N GLY A 154 -7.41 -3.92 18.83
CA GLY A 154 -6.69 -2.70 18.46
C GLY A 154 -6.78 -2.42 16.95
N PHE A 155 -6.60 -3.42 16.10
CA PHE A 155 -6.76 -3.26 14.65
C PHE A 155 -8.20 -2.96 14.24
N LEU A 156 -9.19 -3.61 14.87
CA LEU A 156 -10.60 -3.30 14.64
C LEU A 156 -10.91 -1.85 14.99
N ASN A 157 -10.43 -1.38 16.15
CA ASN A 157 -10.56 0.00 16.56
C ASN A 157 -9.96 0.95 15.51
N LEU A 158 -8.76 0.66 14.97
CA LEU A 158 -8.15 1.48 13.93
C LEU A 158 -8.98 1.56 12.63
N LEU A 159 -9.64 0.47 12.24
CA LEU A 159 -10.45 0.42 11.02
C LEU A 159 -11.81 1.09 11.20
N LEU A 160 -12.41 0.97 12.39
CA LEU A 160 -13.76 1.45 12.67
C LEU A 160 -13.80 2.91 13.16
N TRP A 161 -12.73 3.40 13.78
CA TRP A 161 -12.68 4.74 14.36
C TRP A 161 -12.41 5.81 13.29
N ASP A 162 -12.98 7.01 13.45
CA ASP A 162 -12.66 8.15 12.60
C ASP A 162 -11.24 8.69 12.83
N LEU A 163 -10.52 8.83 11.72
CA LEU A 163 -9.09 9.13 11.63
C LEU A 163 -8.77 10.61 11.85
N GLU A 164 -9.76 11.42 12.22
CA GLU A 164 -9.53 12.80 12.66
C GLU A 164 -8.76 12.85 14.01
N ASN A 165 -8.56 11.70 14.66
CA ASN A 165 -7.67 11.57 15.81
C ASN A 165 -6.19 11.82 15.43
N GLU A 166 -5.56 12.80 16.08
CA GLU A 166 -4.16 13.19 15.90
C GLU A 166 -3.13 12.11 16.26
N GLU A 167 -3.55 11.03 16.93
CA GLU A 167 -2.67 10.07 17.59
C GLU A 167 -2.68 8.69 16.90
N PHE A 168 -1.97 8.58 15.77
CA PHE A 168 -1.78 7.30 15.08
C PHE A 168 -0.61 6.51 15.69
N PRO A 169 -0.73 5.18 15.91
CA PRO A 169 0.31 4.39 16.57
C PRO A 169 1.63 4.41 15.77
N GLU A 170 2.73 4.75 16.44
CA GLU A 170 4.03 4.95 15.82
C GLU A 170 4.56 3.65 15.19
N THR A 171 4.21 2.51 15.79
CA THR A 171 4.57 1.17 15.28
C THR A 171 3.97 0.83 13.92
N LEU A 172 2.86 1.48 13.53
CA LEU A 172 2.15 1.18 12.28
C LEU A 172 2.32 2.28 11.23
N LEU A 173 3.18 3.28 11.48
CA LEU A 173 3.27 4.48 10.67
C LEU A 173 3.56 4.19 9.19
N MET A 174 4.43 3.20 8.92
CA MET A 174 4.76 2.74 7.57
C MET A 174 3.55 2.11 6.84
N ASP A 175 2.62 1.53 7.59
CA ASP A 175 1.43 0.86 7.05
C ASP A 175 0.18 1.76 7.01
N ARG A 176 0.30 3.04 7.38
CA ARG A 176 -0.83 3.97 7.51
C ARG A 176 -1.67 4.06 6.24
N THR A 177 -1.04 4.21 5.08
CA THR A 177 -1.74 4.30 3.79
C THR A 177 -2.50 3.02 3.46
N ARG A 178 -1.90 1.85 3.74
CA ARG A 178 -2.52 0.55 3.52
C ARG A 178 -3.72 0.33 4.44
N LEU A 179 -3.63 0.77 5.70
CA LEU A 179 -4.74 0.72 6.65
C LEU A 179 -5.88 1.69 6.27
N GLN A 180 -5.55 2.87 5.74
CA GLN A 180 -6.55 3.81 5.22
C GLN A 180 -7.31 3.25 4.02
N GLU A 181 -6.61 2.60 3.11
CA GLU A 181 -7.22 1.89 1.98
C GLU A 181 -8.15 0.78 2.47
N LEU A 182 -7.69 -0.06 3.41
CA LEU A 182 -8.51 -1.12 3.99
C LEU A 182 -9.77 -0.58 4.68
N LYS A 183 -9.66 0.55 5.38
CA LYS A 183 -10.82 1.25 5.96
C LYS A 183 -11.80 1.72 4.87
N SER A 184 -11.30 2.30 3.78
CA SER A 184 -12.14 2.73 2.66
C SER A 184 -12.91 1.56 2.04
N GLN A 185 -12.22 0.44 1.81
CA GLN A 185 -12.82 -0.78 1.29
C GLN A 185 -13.88 -1.36 2.24
N LEU A 186 -13.60 -1.39 3.55
CA LEU A 186 -14.57 -1.80 4.57
C LEU A 186 -15.81 -0.93 4.53
N HIS A 187 -15.65 0.39 4.51
CA HIS A 187 -16.76 1.33 4.46
C HIS A 187 -17.62 1.14 3.21
N GLN A 188 -16.99 0.99 2.04
CA GLN A 188 -17.70 0.70 0.79
C GLN A 188 -18.48 -0.62 0.90
N LEU A 189 -17.88 -1.67 1.46
CA LEU A 189 -18.55 -2.95 1.67
C LEU A 189 -19.73 -2.83 2.63
N THR A 190 -19.59 -2.08 3.72
CA THR A 190 -20.68 -1.81 4.68
C THR A 190 -21.84 -1.07 4.01
N ILE A 191 -21.57 -0.06 3.19
CA ILE A 191 -22.60 0.63 2.41
C ILE A 191 -23.27 -0.33 1.43
N MET A 192 -22.52 -1.11 0.66
CA MET A 192 -23.10 -2.07 -0.28
C MET A 192 -23.96 -3.11 0.43
N ALA A 193 -23.47 -3.69 1.53
CA ALA A 193 -24.19 -4.67 2.31
C ALA A 193 -25.48 -4.10 2.92
N SER A 194 -25.43 -2.88 3.48
CA SER A 194 -26.61 -2.21 4.02
C SER A 194 -27.65 -1.88 2.94
N VAL A 195 -27.22 -1.35 1.79
CA VAL A 195 -28.11 -1.09 0.64
C VAL A 195 -28.74 -2.40 0.14
N LEU A 196 -27.96 -3.47 0.02
CA LEU A 196 -28.46 -4.79 -0.37
C LEU A 196 -29.46 -5.35 0.65
N LEU A 197 -29.16 -5.22 1.94
CA LEU A 197 -30.05 -5.69 3.00
C LEU A 197 -31.38 -4.93 2.97
N VAL A 198 -31.35 -3.61 2.84
CA VAL A 198 -32.56 -2.78 2.70
C VAL A 198 -33.32 -3.14 1.42
N ALA A 199 -32.65 -3.17 0.26
CA ALA A 199 -33.29 -3.52 -1.01
C ALA A 199 -33.91 -4.93 -0.99
N SER A 200 -33.24 -5.90 -0.37
CA SER A 200 -33.75 -7.26 -0.21
C SER A 200 -34.96 -7.32 0.73
N SER A 201 -34.99 -6.48 1.77
CA SER A 201 -36.07 -6.44 2.74
C SER A 201 -37.34 -5.80 2.16
N PHE A 202 -37.21 -4.79 1.29
CA PHE A 202 -38.35 -4.11 0.66
C PHE A 202 -38.78 -4.71 -0.69
N SER A 203 -37.90 -5.41 -1.40
CA SER A 203 -38.16 -5.87 -2.78
C SER A 203 -37.52 -7.22 -3.11
N GLY A 204 -37.14 -8.02 -2.10
CA GLY A 204 -36.37 -9.25 -2.27
C GLY A 204 -37.00 -10.29 -3.20
N SER A 205 -38.33 -10.45 -3.17
CA SER A 205 -39.04 -11.38 -4.06
C SER A 205 -39.05 -10.95 -5.53
N VAL A 206 -38.97 -9.64 -5.80
CA VAL A 206 -39.01 -9.07 -7.17
C VAL A 206 -37.61 -8.86 -7.74
N LEU A 207 -36.64 -8.45 -6.91
CA LEU A 207 -35.27 -8.17 -7.32
C LEU A 207 -34.42 -9.43 -7.53
N PHE A 208 -34.51 -10.41 -6.62
CA PHE A 208 -33.75 -11.67 -6.74
C PHE A 208 -34.41 -12.70 -7.66
N GLY A 209 -35.65 -12.44 -8.11
CA GLY A 209 -36.30 -13.22 -9.16
C GLY A 209 -35.76 -12.95 -10.56
N SER A 210 -35.00 -11.86 -10.77
CA SER A 210 -34.41 -11.50 -12.07
C SER A 210 -32.94 -11.96 -12.17
N PRO A 211 -32.62 -12.95 -13.01
CA PRO A 211 -31.25 -13.48 -13.13
C PRO A 211 -30.26 -12.42 -13.63
N GLN A 212 -30.70 -11.49 -14.48
CA GLN A 212 -29.84 -10.41 -15.01
C GLN A 212 -29.38 -9.41 -13.95
N PHE A 213 -30.18 -9.21 -12.88
CA PHE A 213 -29.82 -8.33 -11.78
C PHE A 213 -28.72 -8.95 -10.90
N VAL A 214 -28.84 -10.24 -10.60
CA VAL A 214 -27.85 -11.00 -9.82
C VAL A 214 -26.50 -11.05 -10.54
N ASP A 215 -26.49 -11.27 -11.85
CA ASP A 215 -25.25 -11.30 -12.65
C ASP A 215 -24.59 -9.91 -12.79
N LYS A 216 -25.38 -8.84 -12.79
CA LYS A 216 -24.84 -7.46 -12.70
C LYS A 216 -24.21 -7.20 -11.34
N LEU A 217 -24.83 -7.66 -10.26
CA LEU A 217 -24.33 -7.47 -8.91
C LEU A 217 -22.98 -8.17 -8.69
N LYS A 218 -22.85 -9.42 -9.15
CA LYS A 218 -21.61 -10.23 -9.07
C LYS A 218 -20.41 -9.65 -9.82
N ARG A 219 -20.64 -8.70 -10.74
CA ARG A 219 -19.59 -8.05 -11.54
C ARG A 219 -19.14 -6.72 -10.94
N ILE A 220 -19.92 -6.16 -10.03
CA ILE A 220 -19.63 -4.90 -9.33
C ILE A 220 -18.94 -5.18 -7.98
N THR A 221 -19.17 -6.36 -7.41
CA THR A 221 -18.44 -6.89 -6.24
C THR A 221 -17.18 -7.62 -6.72
#